data_AF-A0A7S4EGV4-F1
#
_entry.id   AF-A0A7S4EGV4-F1
#
_cell.length_a   1.000
_cell.length_b   1.000
_cell.length_c   1.000
_cell.angle_alpha   90.00
_cell.angle_beta   90.00
_cell.angle_gamma   90.00
#
_symmetry.space_group_name_H-M   'P 1'
#
loop_
_entity.id
_entity.type
_entity.pdbx_description
1 polymer ?
#
loop_
_entity_poly.entity_id
_entity_poly.type
_entity_poly.pdbx_seq_one_letter_code
_entity_poly.pdbx_strand_id
1 'polypeptide(L)'
;MRFSSQTLTLFFLASMATEASCASVVAECNTRLPMSLSTVVSDLEAEGVTEVAPACFLTSRGVTEAKKAELFGLEDVTATAFGTASGVCMALSTGTCSVPEAASTAVACEGNVVYYADEDDLARGEGLFDSLGPAIERILNDNDGIITGSPSLIVVTENPETTKARLEDAAVDVLANLVSANKKVNVLSDAFENVQYVKTADEALNLLKASKDPATAQESIASTVASNFWQSTGSSSMAFISSSSSSNMSPKDLAAARKLGPAARKALETAIETIKTLSEDNQLIVPNFGDLCKAASKRAMEELEEAAESRAVSYSVVGRQIRENLRAELEGELADLAEGQLNLLQEACFADFKAKLSKLRISPILATDMKNVRNESRKDFEKRANSMPNGSIAEDIYKIRLDEFCSERLLAARAGGQFKPTPRKGVTIGMHWLLPKPFGNDYRQEPWMVQATDNLVYIPPDKITDVSPEDVALGDWRSKIVPSPTGNEMVYMQ
;
A
#
# COMPACT_ATOMS: atom_id res chain seq x y z
N MET A 1 18.94 68.47 -33.06
CA MET A 1 19.05 67.24 -32.24
C MET A 1 17.68 66.95 -31.67
N ARG A 2 17.03 65.87 -32.14
CA ARG A 2 15.71 65.43 -31.67
C ARG A 2 15.94 64.44 -30.53
N PHE A 3 15.64 64.83 -29.30
CA PHE A 3 15.58 63.88 -28.19
C PHE A 3 14.23 63.15 -28.23
N SER A 4 14.28 61.82 -28.16
CA SER A 4 13.12 60.93 -28.29
C SER A 4 12.26 60.94 -27.02
N SER A 5 10.95 61.03 -27.24
CA SER A 5 9.87 60.99 -26.25
C SER A 5 9.61 59.57 -25.72
N GLN A 6 10.64 58.77 -25.46
CA GLN A 6 10.51 57.37 -25.03
C GLN A 6 11.02 57.09 -23.60
N THR A 7 11.76 58.01 -22.99
CA THR A 7 12.27 57.83 -21.62
C THR A 7 11.36 58.37 -20.53
N LEU A 8 10.36 59.20 -20.87
CA LEU A 8 9.45 59.79 -19.87
C LEU A 8 8.19 58.94 -19.62
N THR A 9 7.84 58.05 -20.54
CA THR A 9 6.71 57.11 -20.38
C THR A 9 7.05 55.92 -19.49
N LEU A 10 8.33 55.58 -19.34
CA LEU A 10 8.79 54.49 -18.47
C LEU A 10 8.85 54.88 -16.99
N PHE A 11 8.95 56.17 -16.67
CA PHE A 11 8.91 56.65 -15.28
C PHE A 11 7.47 56.86 -14.76
N PHE A 12 6.50 57.09 -15.65
CA PHE A 12 5.10 57.22 -15.24
C PHE A 12 4.34 55.89 -15.13
N LEU A 13 4.81 54.83 -15.81
CA LEU A 13 4.29 53.46 -15.63
C LEU A 13 4.81 52.75 -14.37
N ALA A 14 5.88 53.25 -13.75
CA ALA A 14 6.37 52.75 -12.46
C ALA A 14 5.67 53.41 -11.24
N SER A 15 4.83 54.43 -11.45
CA SER A 15 4.19 55.21 -10.38
C SER A 15 2.66 55.05 -10.32
N MET A 16 2.05 54.25 -11.21
CA MET A 16 0.59 54.02 -11.24
C MET A 16 0.20 52.55 -11.01
N ALA A 17 1.11 51.74 -10.45
CA ALA A 17 0.79 50.41 -9.91
C ALA A 17 0.67 50.41 -8.37
N THR A 18 0.36 51.56 -7.80
CA THR A 18 -0.04 51.70 -6.39
C THR A 18 -1.56 51.79 -6.32
N GLU A 19 -2.25 50.65 -6.41
CA GLU A 19 -3.58 50.46 -5.85
C GLU A 19 -3.88 48.94 -5.83
N ALA A 20 -3.85 48.38 -4.62
CA ALA A 20 -4.38 47.07 -4.22
C ALA A 20 -3.81 45.82 -4.92
N SER A 21 -2.56 45.46 -4.60
CA SER A 21 -2.21 44.04 -4.44
C SER A 21 -1.51 43.91 -3.10
N CYS A 22 -2.13 43.20 -2.16
CA CYS A 22 -1.54 42.86 -0.88
C CYS A 22 -0.25 42.08 -1.16
N ALA A 23 0.91 42.67 -0.87
CA ALA A 23 2.17 41.95 -0.92
C ALA A 23 2.03 40.72 -0.01
N SER A 24 1.96 39.54 -0.63
CA SER A 24 1.89 38.27 0.06
C SER A 24 3.14 37.48 -0.26
N VAL A 25 3.90 37.14 0.77
CA VAL A 25 5.01 36.20 0.66
C VAL A 25 4.39 34.82 0.54
N VAL A 26 4.71 34.08 -0.53
CA VAL A 26 4.14 32.75 -0.79
C VAL A 26 5.26 31.71 -0.80
N ALA A 27 5.09 30.62 -0.05
CA ALA A 27 6.04 29.50 -0.05
C ALA A 27 5.55 28.34 -0.94
N GLU A 28 6.43 27.89 -1.85
CA GLU A 28 6.15 26.81 -2.80
C GLU A 28 6.09 25.41 -2.15
N CYS A 29 5.37 24.51 -2.84
CA CYS A 29 4.82 23.21 -2.42
C CYS A 29 5.83 22.07 -2.09
N ASN A 30 7.12 22.36 -1.94
CA ASN A 30 8.17 21.33 -1.76
C ASN A 30 8.65 21.14 -0.31
N THR A 31 8.05 21.84 0.65
CA THR A 31 8.42 21.74 2.07
C THR A 31 7.25 21.30 2.92
N ARG A 32 7.51 20.49 3.96
CA ARG A 32 6.48 20.07 4.94
C ARG A 32 5.84 21.32 5.55
N LEU A 33 4.53 21.30 5.77
CA LEU A 33 3.74 22.47 6.19
C LEU A 33 4.30 23.29 7.37
N PRO A 34 4.76 22.69 8.48
CA PRO A 34 5.33 23.49 9.55
C PRO A 34 6.68 24.12 9.16
N MET A 35 7.44 23.53 8.23
CA MET A 35 8.68 24.13 7.72
C MET A 35 8.42 25.25 6.70
N SER A 36 7.36 25.17 5.89
CA SER A 36 7.00 26.25 4.97
C SER A 36 6.58 27.52 5.72
N LEU A 37 6.03 27.38 6.93
CA LEU A 37 5.73 28.52 7.79
C LEU A 37 7.02 29.21 8.27
N SER A 38 8.09 28.46 8.55
CA SER A 38 9.38 29.05 8.95
C SER A 38 10.00 29.89 7.84
N THR A 39 9.88 29.47 6.57
CA THR A 39 10.40 30.27 5.44
C THR A 39 9.63 31.56 5.26
N VAL A 40 8.29 31.52 5.38
CA VAL A 40 7.44 32.72 5.30
C VAL A 40 7.77 33.70 6.44
N VAL A 41 8.02 33.21 7.66
CA VAL A 41 8.40 34.08 8.79
C VAL A 41 9.76 34.76 8.55
N SER A 42 10.75 34.04 8.00
CA SER A 42 12.05 34.63 7.64
C SER A 42 11.93 35.71 6.57
N ASP A 43 11.06 35.49 5.59
CA ASP A 43 10.83 36.43 4.51
C ASP A 43 10.09 37.69 5.03
N LEU A 44 9.10 37.54 5.90
CA LEU A 44 8.44 38.67 6.57
C LEU A 44 9.42 39.48 7.46
N GLU A 45 10.35 38.79 8.15
CA GLU A 45 11.42 39.46 8.90
C GLU A 45 12.33 40.26 7.96
N ALA A 46 12.68 39.70 6.79
CA ALA A 46 13.48 40.39 5.77
C ALA A 46 12.76 41.61 5.16
N GLU A 47 11.42 41.59 5.11
CA GLU A 47 10.57 42.73 4.73
C GLU A 47 10.42 43.78 5.85
N GLY A 48 10.96 43.52 7.05
CA GLY A 48 10.99 44.46 8.17
C GLY A 48 9.78 44.37 9.10
N VAL A 49 9.02 43.27 9.07
CA VAL A 49 7.94 43.00 10.01
C VAL A 49 8.52 42.64 11.38
N THR A 50 8.16 43.41 12.41
CA THR A 50 8.69 43.23 13.79
C THR A 50 7.88 42.28 14.65
N GLU A 51 6.62 42.00 14.29
CA GLU A 51 5.75 41.11 15.03
C GLU A 51 4.98 40.21 14.05
N VAL A 52 4.90 38.91 14.37
CA VAL A 52 4.20 37.91 13.57
C VAL A 52 3.13 37.17 14.38
N ALA A 53 2.11 36.66 13.67
CA ALA A 53 1.07 35.78 14.19
C ALA A 53 0.97 34.51 13.33
N PRO A 54 1.54 33.37 13.78
CA PRO A 54 1.38 32.10 13.08
C PRO A 54 -0.02 31.53 13.30
N ALA A 55 -0.66 31.10 12.21
CA ALA A 55 -1.96 30.46 12.21
C ALA A 55 -2.01 29.26 11.26
N CYS A 56 -2.81 28.25 11.61
CA CYS A 56 -3.05 27.09 10.77
C CYS A 56 -4.45 27.18 10.15
N PHE A 57 -4.55 27.07 8.83
CA PHE A 57 -5.82 27.01 8.12
C PHE A 57 -6.24 25.57 7.85
N LEU A 58 -7.36 25.18 8.45
CA LEU A 58 -7.99 23.88 8.31
C LEU A 58 -9.33 24.03 7.59
N THR A 59 -9.73 23.00 6.86
CA THR A 59 -11.01 22.99 6.13
C THR A 59 -11.78 21.70 6.36
N SER A 60 -13.10 21.76 6.21
CA SER A 60 -13.92 20.56 6.04
C SER A 60 -13.61 19.84 4.72
N ARG A 61 -14.01 18.57 4.62
CA ARG A 61 -13.68 17.69 3.48
C ARG A 61 -14.24 18.16 2.13
N GLY A 62 -15.40 18.82 2.12
CA GLY A 62 -16.09 19.30 0.91
C GLY A 62 -15.46 20.54 0.27
N VAL A 63 -14.49 21.17 0.92
CA VAL A 63 -13.90 22.43 0.48
C VAL A 63 -12.86 22.19 -0.62
N THR A 64 -13.15 22.66 -1.83
CA THR A 64 -12.25 22.54 -2.98
C THR A 64 -11.08 23.53 -2.88
N GLU A 65 -9.94 23.18 -3.48
CA GLU A 65 -8.75 24.05 -3.49
C GLU A 65 -9.00 25.38 -4.21
N ALA A 66 -9.87 25.39 -5.22
CA ALA A 66 -10.32 26.62 -5.89
C ALA A 66 -11.06 27.56 -4.92
N LYS A 67 -11.93 27.04 -4.07
CA LYS A 67 -12.65 27.82 -3.05
C LYS A 67 -11.70 28.35 -1.98
N LYS A 68 -10.62 27.61 -1.66
CA LYS A 68 -9.56 28.08 -0.74
C LYS A 68 -8.76 29.25 -1.34
N ALA A 69 -8.36 29.14 -2.60
CA ALA A 69 -7.64 30.21 -3.30
C ALA A 69 -8.50 31.47 -3.42
N GLU A 70 -9.80 31.31 -3.72
CA GLU A 70 -10.76 32.42 -3.78
C GLU A 70 -10.93 33.12 -2.42
N LEU A 71 -11.01 32.36 -1.32
CA LEU A 71 -11.15 32.92 0.03
C LEU A 71 -10.01 33.84 0.44
N PHE A 72 -8.78 33.57 -0.02
CA PHE A 72 -7.59 34.35 0.35
C PHE A 72 -7.04 35.20 -0.80
N GLY A 73 -7.72 35.25 -1.95
CA GLY A 73 -7.26 36.00 -3.12
C GLY A 73 -5.90 35.53 -3.66
N LEU A 74 -5.58 34.23 -3.50
CA LEU A 74 -4.31 33.67 -3.94
C LEU A 74 -4.37 33.36 -5.45
N GLU A 75 -3.39 33.86 -6.20
CA GLU A 75 -3.26 33.56 -7.63
C GLU A 75 -2.81 32.11 -7.90
N ASP A 76 -2.14 31.49 -6.92
CA ASP A 76 -1.64 30.11 -6.99
C ASP A 76 -2.38 29.19 -6.02
N VAL A 77 -3.03 28.16 -6.57
CA VAL A 77 -3.80 27.14 -5.84
C VAL A 77 -2.89 26.16 -5.09
N THR A 78 -1.59 26.17 -5.37
CA THR A 78 -0.61 25.22 -4.81
C THR A 78 0.18 25.75 -3.61
N ALA A 79 -0.09 26.98 -3.17
CA ALA A 79 0.56 27.60 -2.02
C ALA A 79 0.30 26.80 -0.72
N THR A 80 1.38 26.50 0.01
CA THR A 80 1.29 25.75 1.29
C THR A 80 1.37 26.66 2.51
N ALA A 81 1.94 27.85 2.36
CA ALA A 81 1.91 28.90 3.37
C ALA A 81 1.96 30.28 2.69
N PHE A 82 1.33 31.26 3.31
CA PHE A 82 1.41 32.66 2.88
C PHE A 82 1.56 33.61 4.07
N GLY A 83 2.20 34.75 3.83
CA GLY A 83 2.36 35.85 4.77
C GLY A 83 1.63 37.09 4.29
N THR A 84 1.11 37.90 5.21
CA THR A 84 0.52 39.21 4.91
C THR A 84 1.41 40.33 5.43
N ALA A 85 1.31 41.51 4.81
CA ALA A 85 1.98 42.72 5.28
C ALA A 85 1.57 43.16 6.71
N SER A 86 0.48 42.61 7.26
CA SER A 86 0.07 42.81 8.66
C SER A 86 0.82 41.90 9.66
N GLY A 87 1.75 41.07 9.17
CA GLY A 87 2.53 40.14 10.00
C GLY A 87 1.80 38.83 10.30
N VAL A 88 0.68 38.52 9.65
CA VAL A 88 0.03 37.22 9.80
C VAL A 88 0.71 36.22 8.86
N CYS A 89 1.13 35.08 9.39
CA CYS A 89 1.65 33.97 8.58
C CYS A 89 0.72 32.76 8.76
N MET A 90 0.25 32.20 7.64
CA MET A 90 -0.75 31.16 7.65
C MET A 90 -0.29 29.96 6.84
N ALA A 91 -0.33 28.77 7.46
CA ALA A 91 -0.12 27.51 6.76
C ALA A 91 -1.47 26.96 6.27
N LEU A 92 -1.53 26.60 4.99
CA LEU A 92 -2.72 26.12 4.30
C LEU A 92 -2.68 24.59 4.18
N SER A 93 -3.63 23.90 4.81
CA SER A 93 -3.80 22.46 4.57
C SER A 93 -4.36 22.23 3.16
N THR A 94 -3.49 21.92 2.20
CA THR A 94 -3.83 21.53 0.81
C THR A 94 -4.29 20.07 0.75
N GLY A 95 -4.88 19.63 -0.38
CA GLY A 95 -5.36 18.25 -0.55
C GLY A 95 -4.28 17.17 -0.47
N THR A 96 -3.00 17.57 -0.54
CA THR A 96 -1.82 16.70 -0.42
C THR A 96 -1.30 16.57 1.02
N CYS A 97 -1.79 17.40 1.95
CA CYS A 97 -1.42 17.37 3.35
C CYS A 97 -2.02 16.15 4.07
N SER A 98 -1.19 15.41 4.80
CA SER A 98 -1.68 14.33 5.67
C SER A 98 -2.32 14.88 6.95
N VAL A 99 -3.35 14.21 7.47
CA VAL A 99 -4.02 14.60 8.73
C VAL A 99 -3.04 14.79 9.91
N PRO A 100 -2.01 13.93 10.11
CA PRO A 100 -1.01 14.14 11.16
C PRO A 100 -0.16 15.40 10.95
N GLU A 101 0.09 15.79 9.70
CA GLU A 101 0.84 16.99 9.35
C GLU A 101 0.04 18.27 9.60
N ALA A 102 -1.26 18.27 9.26
CA ALA A 102 -2.17 19.36 9.61
C ALA A 102 -2.27 19.55 11.14
N ALA A 103 -2.42 18.46 11.89
CA ALA A 103 -2.46 18.50 13.36
C ALA A 103 -1.14 19.00 13.97
N SER A 104 0.00 18.61 13.39
CA SER A 104 1.34 19.07 13.81
C SER A 104 1.53 20.57 13.55
N THR A 105 1.01 21.05 12.42
CA THR A 105 1.03 22.48 12.06
C THR A 105 0.18 23.32 13.01
N ALA A 106 -0.98 22.80 13.43
CA ALA A 106 -1.83 23.48 14.42
C ALA A 106 -1.11 23.69 15.76
N VAL A 107 -0.35 22.69 16.23
CA VAL A 107 0.50 22.84 17.43
C VAL A 107 1.66 23.81 17.20
N ALA A 108 2.28 23.79 16.01
CA ALA A 108 3.36 24.71 15.65
C ALA A 108 2.90 26.18 15.58
N CYS A 109 1.61 26.39 15.31
CA CYS A 109 0.95 27.69 15.36
C CYS A 109 0.37 28.00 16.76
N GLU A 110 0.81 27.27 17.79
CA GLU A 110 0.40 27.44 19.20
C GLU A 110 -1.11 27.31 19.43
N GLY A 111 -1.78 26.52 18.58
CA GLY A 111 -3.22 26.32 18.63
C GLY A 111 -4.03 27.47 18.06
N ASN A 112 -3.44 28.41 17.31
CA ASN A 112 -4.18 29.35 16.47
C ASN A 112 -4.65 28.65 15.20
N VAL A 113 -5.95 28.38 15.13
CA VAL A 113 -6.58 27.65 14.03
C VAL A 113 -7.66 28.51 13.39
N VAL A 114 -7.55 28.71 12.09
CA VAL A 114 -8.62 29.24 11.25
C VAL A 114 -9.29 28.07 10.54
N TYR A 115 -10.57 27.86 10.78
CA TYR A 115 -11.32 26.72 10.27
C TYR A 115 -12.41 27.19 9.31
N TYR A 116 -12.42 26.68 8.08
CA TYR A 116 -13.50 26.91 7.13
C TYR A 116 -14.44 25.70 7.09
N ALA A 117 -15.69 25.94 7.46
CA ALA A 117 -16.74 24.94 7.52
C ALA A 117 -17.70 25.10 6.35
N ASP A 118 -17.71 24.13 5.42
CA ASP A 118 -18.65 24.16 4.28
C ASP A 118 -20.09 23.87 4.73
N GLU A 119 -21.07 24.58 4.18
CA GLU A 119 -22.47 24.45 4.60
C GLU A 119 -23.05 23.06 4.33
N ASP A 120 -22.60 22.41 3.24
CA ASP A 120 -23.04 21.06 2.88
C ASP A 120 -22.48 20.01 3.84
N ASP A 121 -21.26 20.22 4.36
CA ASP A 121 -20.65 19.33 5.36
C ASP A 121 -21.25 19.56 6.74
N LEU A 122 -21.55 20.81 7.09
CA LEU A 122 -22.31 21.17 8.30
C LEU A 122 -23.72 20.57 8.31
N ALA A 123 -24.36 20.44 7.16
CA ALA A 123 -25.68 19.81 7.05
C ALA A 123 -25.63 18.28 7.16
N ARG A 124 -24.54 17.66 6.70
CA ARG A 124 -24.35 16.20 6.70
C ARG A 124 -23.74 15.66 8.00
N GLY A 125 -22.93 16.47 8.69
CA GLY A 125 -22.19 16.06 9.89
C GLY A 125 -20.99 15.15 9.62
N GLU A 126 -20.75 14.76 8.37
CA GLU A 126 -19.63 13.92 7.95
C GLU A 126 -18.49 14.78 7.38
N GLY A 127 -17.23 14.48 7.74
CA GLY A 127 -16.06 15.16 7.18
C GLY A 127 -15.77 16.56 7.75
N LEU A 128 -16.54 17.01 8.75
CA LEU A 128 -16.32 18.27 9.46
C LEU A 128 -15.04 18.21 10.32
N PHE A 129 -14.86 17.12 11.07
CA PHE A 129 -13.76 16.98 12.04
C PHE A 129 -12.57 16.15 11.54
N ASP A 130 -12.50 15.81 10.25
CA ASP A 130 -11.42 14.96 9.70
C ASP A 130 -10.03 15.55 9.95
N SER A 131 -9.89 16.87 9.84
CA SER A 131 -8.64 17.61 10.10
C SER A 131 -8.65 18.28 11.49
N LEU A 132 -9.81 18.80 11.90
CA LEU A 132 -9.95 19.57 13.14
C LEU A 132 -9.90 18.69 14.40
N GLY A 133 -10.52 17.51 14.40
CA GLY A 133 -10.54 16.60 15.55
C GLY A 133 -9.13 16.16 15.97
N PRO A 134 -8.34 15.60 15.06
CA PRO A 134 -6.95 15.23 15.32
C PRO A 134 -6.06 16.42 15.73
N ALA A 135 -6.33 17.62 15.20
CA ALA A 135 -5.63 18.84 15.63
C ALA A 135 -5.95 19.21 17.08
N ILE A 136 -7.23 19.16 17.48
CA ILE A 136 -7.66 19.40 18.87
C ILE A 136 -7.05 18.38 19.82
N GLU A 137 -7.05 17.10 19.44
CA GLU A 137 -6.46 16.04 20.24
C GLU A 137 -4.96 16.28 20.49
N ARG A 138 -4.23 16.72 19.46
CA ARG A 138 -2.80 17.00 19.58
C ARG A 138 -2.52 18.26 20.40
N ILE A 139 -3.34 19.29 20.27
CA ILE A 139 -3.28 20.51 21.10
C ILE A 139 -3.50 20.17 22.59
N LEU A 140 -4.47 19.31 22.90
CA LEU A 140 -4.80 18.93 24.28
C LEU A 140 -3.77 18.00 24.92
N ASN A 141 -3.09 17.19 24.10
CA ASN A 141 -2.08 16.23 24.53
C ASN A 141 -0.65 16.77 24.45
N ASP A 142 -0.47 18.08 24.23
CA ASP A 142 0.83 18.72 24.29
C ASP A 142 1.39 18.66 25.72
N ASN A 143 2.15 17.61 26.02
CA ASN A 143 2.82 17.41 27.30
C ASN A 143 4.16 18.16 27.35
N ASP A 144 4.62 18.71 26.23
CA ASP A 144 5.95 19.32 26.09
C ASP A 144 5.93 20.81 26.47
N GLY A 145 4.75 21.39 26.72
CA GLY A 145 4.60 22.80 27.09
C GLY A 145 4.97 23.76 25.95
N ILE A 146 4.84 23.29 24.70
CA ILE A 146 5.16 24.03 23.48
C ILE A 146 4.10 25.12 23.27
N ILE A 147 2.84 24.81 23.57
CA ILE A 147 1.76 25.79 23.58
C ILE A 147 1.94 26.71 24.79
N THR A 148 2.67 27.81 24.56
CA THR A 148 2.86 28.89 25.53
C THR A 148 1.80 29.99 25.40
N GLY A 149 1.00 29.96 24.33
CA GLY A 149 -0.06 30.92 24.02
C GLY A 149 -1.47 30.42 24.37
N SER A 150 -2.43 31.33 24.24
CA SER A 150 -3.87 31.06 24.36
C SER A 150 -4.41 30.52 23.04
N PRO A 151 -4.72 29.21 22.92
CA PRO A 151 -5.19 28.63 21.66
C PRO A 151 -6.50 29.30 21.23
N SER A 152 -6.58 29.70 19.96
CA SER A 152 -7.71 30.42 19.41
C SER A 152 -8.28 29.72 18.17
N LEU A 153 -9.61 29.65 18.09
CA LEU A 153 -10.32 29.06 16.96
C LEU A 153 -11.18 30.14 16.28
N ILE A 154 -10.91 30.40 15.01
CA ILE A 154 -11.69 31.33 14.19
C ILE A 154 -12.39 30.53 13.09
N VAL A 155 -13.71 30.48 13.13
CA VAL A 155 -14.53 29.75 12.15
C VAL A 155 -15.03 30.71 11.09
N VAL A 156 -14.63 30.48 9.84
CA VAL A 156 -15.07 31.26 8.66
C VAL A 156 -16.27 30.55 8.04
N THR A 157 -17.37 31.27 7.89
CA THR A 157 -18.65 30.72 7.40
C THR A 157 -19.54 31.81 6.82
N GLU A 158 -20.37 31.47 5.84
CA GLU A 158 -21.31 32.42 5.22
C GLU A 158 -22.40 32.87 6.21
N ASN A 159 -22.81 31.98 7.14
CA ASN A 159 -23.87 32.22 8.13
C ASN A 159 -23.43 31.90 9.57
N PRO A 160 -22.88 32.87 10.32
CA PRO A 160 -22.24 32.61 11.62
C PRO A 160 -23.19 32.11 12.71
N GLU A 161 -24.44 32.59 12.74
CA GLU A 161 -25.41 32.21 13.78
C GLU A 161 -25.89 30.76 13.64
N THR A 162 -26.18 30.32 12.42
CA THR A 162 -26.64 28.95 12.13
C THR A 162 -25.49 27.95 12.21
N THR A 163 -24.29 28.35 11.76
CA THR A 163 -23.10 27.51 11.79
C THR A 163 -22.62 27.28 13.21
N LYS A 164 -22.69 28.30 14.08
CA LYS A 164 -22.36 28.13 15.50
C LYS A 164 -23.16 27.01 16.16
N ALA A 165 -24.49 27.06 16.04
CA ALA A 165 -25.37 26.08 16.67
C ALA A 165 -25.12 24.66 16.13
N ARG A 166 -24.92 24.52 14.81
CA ARG A 166 -24.69 23.21 14.17
C ARG A 166 -23.31 22.63 14.45
N LEU A 167 -22.28 23.48 14.46
CA LEU A 167 -20.90 23.05 14.71
C LEU A 167 -20.71 22.69 16.18
N GLU A 168 -21.33 23.41 17.11
CA GLU A 168 -21.31 23.05 18.53
C GLU A 168 -22.06 21.73 18.79
N ASP A 169 -23.22 21.50 18.15
CA ASP A 169 -23.98 20.24 18.25
C ASP A 169 -23.18 19.05 17.69
N ALA A 170 -22.59 19.19 16.50
CA ALA A 170 -21.76 18.15 15.88
C ALA A 170 -20.44 17.91 16.65
N ALA A 171 -19.92 18.93 17.34
CA ALA A 171 -18.70 18.81 18.14
C ALA A 171 -18.90 17.93 19.38
N VAL A 172 -20.12 17.84 19.96
CA VAL A 172 -20.36 17.10 21.21
C VAL A 172 -19.92 15.65 21.09
N ASP A 173 -20.32 14.96 20.01
CA ASP A 173 -20.01 13.55 19.80
C ASP A 173 -18.52 13.32 19.53
N VAL A 174 -17.87 14.26 18.84
CA VAL A 174 -16.44 14.15 18.51
C VAL A 174 -15.59 14.43 19.75
N LEU A 175 -15.86 15.52 20.47
CA LEU A 175 -15.14 15.91 21.69
C LEU A 175 -15.28 14.85 22.79
N ALA A 176 -16.45 14.21 22.91
CA ALA A 176 -16.67 13.11 23.85
C ALA A 176 -15.81 11.87 23.55
N ASN A 177 -15.41 11.68 22.30
CA ASN A 177 -14.62 10.54 21.83
C ASN A 177 -13.10 10.83 21.71
N LEU A 178 -12.66 12.08 21.95
CA LEU A 178 -11.24 12.43 21.88
C LEU A 178 -10.45 11.81 23.05
N VAL A 179 -9.31 11.19 22.72
CA VAL A 179 -8.39 10.60 23.72
C VAL A 179 -7.52 11.72 24.30
N SER A 180 -8.04 12.40 25.32
CA SER A 180 -7.31 13.43 26.06
C SER A 180 -6.68 12.84 27.33
N ALA A 181 -5.36 12.94 27.47
CA ALA A 181 -4.62 12.36 28.59
C ALA A 181 -4.92 13.04 29.94
N ASN A 182 -5.25 14.35 29.92
CA ASN A 182 -5.24 15.17 31.13
C ASN A 182 -6.56 15.93 31.42
N LYS A 183 -7.49 16.08 30.47
CA LYS A 183 -8.73 16.87 30.67
C LYS A 183 -9.87 16.39 29.76
N LYS A 184 -11.02 16.01 30.34
CA LYS A 184 -12.24 15.75 29.56
C LYS A 184 -12.75 17.05 28.95
N VAL A 185 -12.92 17.06 27.64
CA VAL A 185 -13.40 18.21 26.86
C VAL A 185 -14.84 17.93 26.46
N ASN A 186 -15.78 18.77 26.91
CA ASN A 186 -17.20 18.62 26.57
C ASN A 186 -17.67 19.75 25.65
N VAL A 187 -16.97 20.89 25.65
CA VAL A 187 -17.29 22.07 24.84
C VAL A 187 -16.01 22.55 24.14
N LEU A 188 -16.12 23.15 22.95
CA LEU A 188 -14.97 23.72 22.22
C LEU A 188 -14.22 24.78 23.04
N SER A 189 -14.92 25.50 23.92
CA SER A 189 -14.34 26.46 24.88
C SER A 189 -13.46 25.81 25.96
N ASP A 190 -13.51 24.47 26.12
CA ASP A 190 -12.61 23.77 27.03
C ASP A 190 -11.22 23.52 26.41
N ALA A 191 -11.14 23.57 25.07
CA ALA A 191 -9.93 23.36 24.26
C ALA A 191 -9.33 24.66 23.70
N PHE A 192 -10.17 25.64 23.35
CA PHE A 192 -9.75 26.96 22.86
C PHE A 192 -10.22 28.06 23.81
N GLU A 193 -9.33 29.01 24.13
CA GLU A 193 -9.66 30.13 25.02
C GLU A 193 -10.57 31.15 24.31
N ASN A 194 -10.42 31.30 22.99
CA ASN A 194 -11.21 32.21 22.17
C ASN A 194 -11.79 31.47 20.97
N VAL A 195 -13.12 31.42 20.86
CA VAL A 195 -13.84 30.89 19.69
C VAL A 195 -14.65 32.01 19.06
N GLN A 196 -14.35 32.37 17.81
CA GLN A 196 -15.02 33.45 17.08
C GLN A 196 -15.55 32.97 15.73
N TYR A 197 -16.71 33.47 15.32
CA TYR A 197 -17.38 33.13 14.07
C TYR A 197 -17.45 34.36 13.17
N VAL A 198 -16.98 34.21 11.94
CA VAL A 198 -16.66 35.34 11.07
C VAL A 198 -17.17 35.07 9.65
N LYS A 199 -17.57 36.12 8.94
CA LYS A 199 -18.17 36.00 7.60
C LYS A 199 -17.15 35.98 6.47
N THR A 200 -16.05 36.72 6.62
CA THR A 200 -15.03 36.85 5.58
C THR A 200 -13.65 36.45 6.09
N ALA A 201 -12.78 36.00 5.17
CA ALA A 201 -11.40 35.68 5.49
C ALA A 201 -10.61 36.91 5.97
N ASP A 202 -10.91 38.09 5.42
CA ASP A 202 -10.27 39.36 5.84
C ASP A 202 -10.58 39.70 7.30
N GLU A 203 -11.83 39.51 7.74
CA GLU A 203 -12.20 39.67 9.14
C GLU A 203 -11.47 38.66 10.02
N ALA A 204 -11.27 37.42 9.56
CA ALA A 204 -10.53 36.40 10.30
C ALA A 204 -9.04 36.77 10.46
N LEU A 205 -8.42 37.30 9.41
CA LEU A 205 -7.04 37.77 9.44
C LEU A 205 -6.87 38.99 10.37
N ASN A 206 -7.85 39.89 10.42
CA ASN A 206 -7.82 41.06 11.32
C ASN A 206 -7.95 40.71 12.81
N LEU A 207 -8.53 39.55 13.11
CA LEU A 207 -8.68 39.06 14.49
C LEU A 207 -7.41 38.38 15.01
N LEU A 208 -6.56 37.89 14.09
CA LEU A 208 -5.21 37.41 14.41
C LEU A 208 -4.29 38.61 14.67
N LYS A 209 -3.98 38.87 15.94
CA LYS A 209 -3.07 39.96 16.31
C LYS A 209 -1.63 39.46 16.29
N ALA A 210 -0.82 40.06 15.41
CA ALA A 210 0.63 39.98 15.49
C ALA A 210 1.07 40.36 16.91
N SER A 211 1.81 39.47 17.56
CA SER A 211 2.17 39.63 18.97
C SER A 211 3.51 39.01 19.35
N LYS A 212 4.18 38.33 18.41
CA LYS A 212 5.43 37.63 18.67
C LYS A 212 6.57 38.11 17.79
N ASP A 213 7.76 38.15 18.36
CA ASP A 213 8.99 38.40 17.61
C ASP A 213 9.25 37.22 16.63
N PRO A 214 9.62 37.47 15.35
CA PRO A 214 9.84 36.44 14.35
C PRO A 214 10.77 35.30 14.82
N ALA A 215 11.83 35.64 15.56
CA ALA A 215 12.78 34.65 16.08
C ALA A 215 12.13 33.66 17.07
N THR A 216 11.23 34.15 17.94
CA THR A 216 10.50 33.31 18.89
C THR A 216 9.46 32.43 18.21
N ALA A 217 8.80 32.94 17.17
CA ALA A 217 7.86 32.15 16.36
C ALA A 217 8.60 31.02 15.61
N GLN A 218 9.75 31.32 15.00
CA GLN A 218 10.60 30.32 14.36
C GLN A 218 11.08 29.23 15.34
N GLU A 219 11.46 29.60 16.56
CA GLU A 219 11.88 28.64 17.59
C GLU A 219 10.74 27.71 18.00
N SER A 220 9.52 28.24 18.19
CA SER A 220 8.31 27.47 18.49
C SER A 220 7.97 26.46 17.38
N ILE A 221 8.01 26.92 16.11
CA ILE A 221 7.80 26.07 14.93
C ILE A 221 8.88 24.99 14.84
N ALA A 222 10.16 25.35 15.01
CA ALA A 222 11.28 24.42 14.94
C ALA A 222 11.22 23.36 16.05
N SER A 223 10.82 23.74 17.27
CA SER A 223 10.63 22.82 18.39
C SER A 223 9.53 21.78 18.10
N THR A 224 8.44 22.22 17.47
CA THR A 224 7.31 21.37 17.09
C THR A 224 7.66 20.42 15.94
N VAL A 225 8.44 20.88 14.96
CA VAL A 225 8.97 20.00 13.89
C VAL A 225 9.88 18.93 14.48
N ALA A 226 10.71 19.28 15.47
CA ALA A 226 11.64 18.36 16.11
C ALA A 226 10.94 17.31 17.00
N SER A 227 9.85 17.66 17.69
CA SER A 227 9.06 16.71 18.50
C SER A 227 8.22 15.77 17.62
N ASN A 228 7.59 16.30 16.56
CA ASN A 228 6.74 15.53 15.65
C ASN A 228 7.52 14.59 14.69
N PHE A 229 8.82 14.82 14.53
CA PHE A 229 9.72 13.96 13.77
C PHE A 229 9.78 12.51 14.32
N TRP A 230 9.55 12.33 15.63
CA TRP A 230 9.66 11.01 16.27
C TRP A 230 8.38 10.16 16.25
N GLN A 231 7.22 10.77 15.99
CA GLN A 231 5.93 10.08 16.13
C GLN A 231 5.17 9.79 14.83
N SER A 232 5.43 10.50 13.72
CA SER A 232 4.56 10.40 12.52
C SER A 232 5.18 9.76 11.27
N THR A 233 6.48 9.45 11.22
CA THR A 233 7.07 8.85 10.00
C THR A 233 7.01 7.32 10.02
N GLY A 234 5.83 6.80 9.70
CA GLY A 234 5.65 5.41 9.29
C GLY A 234 6.08 5.10 7.85
N SER A 235 6.49 6.07 7.02
CA SER A 235 6.83 5.77 5.61
C SER A 235 7.78 6.72 4.85
N SER A 236 8.46 7.69 5.47
CA SER A 236 9.51 8.45 4.76
C SER A 236 10.43 9.16 5.76
N SER A 237 11.57 8.53 6.05
CA SER A 237 12.45 8.90 7.17
C SER A 237 13.78 9.45 6.69
N MET A 238 13.82 10.63 6.04
CA MET A 238 15.07 11.40 5.92
C MET A 238 14.83 12.90 5.72
N ALA A 239 14.69 13.63 6.81
CA ALA A 239 14.98 15.07 6.84
C ALA A 239 15.60 15.45 8.20
N PHE A 240 16.79 16.01 8.14
CA PHE A 240 17.50 16.82 9.15
C PHE A 240 17.31 16.48 10.64
N ILE A 241 18.34 15.85 11.23
CA ILE A 241 18.69 16.09 12.63
C ILE A 241 19.33 17.48 12.70
N SER A 242 18.51 18.52 12.75
CA SER A 242 18.97 19.87 13.11
C SER A 242 19.15 19.99 14.61
N SER A 243 20.17 20.76 14.96
CA SER A 243 20.96 20.76 16.20
C SER A 243 20.27 21.22 17.49
N SER A 244 18.93 21.27 17.57
CA SER A 244 18.20 21.95 18.65
C SER A 244 17.67 21.04 19.77
N SER A 245 17.55 19.72 19.59
CA SER A 245 17.15 18.77 20.66
C SER A 245 18.33 18.30 21.53
N SER A 246 19.20 19.23 21.91
CA SER A 246 20.45 18.93 22.63
C SER A 246 20.30 18.71 24.14
N SER A 247 19.10 18.90 24.72
CA SER A 247 18.93 18.86 26.18
C SER A 247 18.80 17.45 26.78
N ASN A 248 18.44 16.42 26.00
CA ASN A 248 18.19 15.06 26.52
C ASN A 248 18.98 13.92 25.84
N MET A 249 19.78 14.19 24.80
CA MET A 249 20.58 13.12 24.16
C MET A 249 21.90 12.90 24.88
N SER A 250 22.21 11.64 25.18
CA SER A 250 23.52 11.32 25.74
C SER A 250 24.63 11.64 24.71
N PRO A 251 25.84 12.04 25.14
CA PRO A 251 26.96 12.29 24.22
C PRO A 251 27.27 11.11 23.29
N LYS A 252 26.91 9.89 23.70
CA LYS A 252 27.05 8.66 22.91
C LYS A 252 26.02 8.57 21.79
N ASP A 253 24.78 9.01 22.04
CA ASP A 253 23.71 9.03 21.05
C ASP A 253 23.95 10.12 19.99
N LEU A 254 24.49 11.29 20.40
CA LEU A 254 24.92 12.33 19.45
C LEU A 254 26.08 11.88 18.56
N ALA A 255 27.06 11.16 19.14
CA ALA A 255 28.15 10.57 18.36
C ALA A 255 27.64 9.50 17.39
N ALA A 256 26.67 8.68 17.81
CA ALA A 256 26.03 7.68 16.97
C ALA A 256 25.26 8.31 15.81
N ALA A 257 24.44 9.32 16.06
CA ALA A 257 23.70 10.03 15.01
C ALA A 257 24.63 10.64 13.94
N ARG A 258 25.72 11.28 14.38
CA ARG A 258 26.67 11.96 13.47
C ARG A 258 27.50 11.00 12.64
N LYS A 259 27.93 9.87 13.20
CA LYS A 259 28.80 8.91 12.51
C LYS A 259 28.02 7.83 11.76
N LEU A 260 27.05 7.19 12.43
CA LEU A 260 26.33 6.04 11.87
C LEU A 260 25.26 6.47 10.86
N GLY A 261 24.65 7.65 11.01
CA GLY A 261 23.63 8.13 10.08
C GLY A 261 24.15 8.24 8.65
N PRO A 262 25.20 9.04 8.38
CA PRO A 262 25.78 9.14 7.04
C PRO A 262 26.37 7.83 6.52
N ALA A 263 26.97 7.02 7.40
CA ALA A 263 27.53 5.72 7.04
C ALA A 263 26.43 4.73 6.60
N ALA A 264 25.29 4.70 7.29
CA ALA A 264 24.14 3.88 6.92
C ALA A 264 23.63 4.22 5.50
N ARG A 265 23.51 5.52 5.18
CA ARG A 265 23.08 5.96 3.84
C ARG A 265 24.03 5.47 2.75
N LYS A 266 25.32 5.69 2.96
CA LYS A 266 26.35 5.29 2.01
C LYS A 266 26.37 3.77 1.81
N ALA A 267 26.24 3.01 2.90
CA ALA A 267 26.20 1.55 2.85
C ALA A 267 24.95 1.04 2.12
N LEU A 268 23.79 1.66 2.34
CA LEU A 268 22.54 1.35 1.64
C LEU A 268 22.64 1.66 0.15
N GLU A 269 23.09 2.85 -0.21
CA GLU A 269 23.23 3.29 -1.61
C GLU A 269 24.21 2.37 -2.36
N THR A 270 25.36 2.08 -1.75
CA THR A 270 26.36 1.16 -2.33
C THR A 270 25.79 -0.25 -2.50
N ALA A 271 25.05 -0.77 -1.51
CA ALA A 271 24.43 -2.09 -1.61
C ALA A 271 23.41 -2.14 -2.75
N ILE A 272 22.53 -1.14 -2.86
CA ILE A 272 21.51 -1.09 -3.92
C ILE A 272 22.16 -0.91 -5.30
N GLU A 273 23.13 -0.02 -5.45
CA GLU A 273 23.83 0.20 -6.71
C GLU A 273 24.57 -1.06 -7.18
N THR A 274 25.24 -1.78 -6.28
CA THR A 274 25.92 -3.04 -6.67
C THR A 274 24.95 -4.07 -7.22
N ILE A 275 23.69 -4.08 -6.75
CA ILE A 275 22.68 -5.02 -7.19
C ILE A 275 22.03 -4.55 -8.48
N LYS A 276 21.71 -3.25 -8.59
CA LYS A 276 21.15 -2.64 -9.81
C LYS A 276 22.11 -2.77 -10.99
N THR A 277 23.40 -2.51 -10.78
CA THR A 277 24.43 -2.66 -11.82
C THR A 277 24.59 -4.11 -12.28
N LEU A 278 24.50 -5.08 -11.36
CA LEU A 278 24.60 -6.51 -11.72
C LEU A 278 23.33 -7.07 -12.35
N SER A 279 22.16 -6.46 -12.08
CA SER A 279 20.86 -6.86 -12.63
C SER A 279 20.43 -6.06 -13.86
N GLU A 280 21.22 -5.04 -14.25
CA GLU A 280 20.86 -4.05 -15.27
C GLU A 280 19.43 -3.51 -15.07
N ASP A 281 19.10 -3.10 -13.84
CA ASP A 281 17.76 -2.64 -13.44
C ASP A 281 16.64 -3.65 -13.80
N ASN A 282 16.83 -4.92 -13.43
CA ASN A 282 15.89 -6.00 -13.72
C ASN A 282 15.64 -6.24 -15.22
N GLN A 283 16.65 -6.05 -16.06
CA GLN A 283 16.59 -6.47 -17.47
C GLN A 283 17.17 -7.87 -17.67
N LEU A 284 18.08 -8.30 -16.80
CA LEU A 284 18.72 -9.61 -16.87
C LEU A 284 18.42 -10.44 -15.62
N ILE A 285 18.21 -11.74 -15.85
CA ILE A 285 18.06 -12.72 -14.77
C ILE A 285 19.43 -13.01 -14.18
N VAL A 286 19.62 -12.63 -12.91
CA VAL A 286 20.86 -12.89 -12.19
C VAL A 286 20.80 -14.27 -11.53
N PRO A 287 21.76 -15.18 -11.79
CA PRO A 287 21.82 -16.45 -11.10
C PRO A 287 22.13 -16.24 -9.61
N ASN A 288 21.42 -16.95 -8.73
CA ASN A 288 21.59 -16.89 -7.27
C ASN A 288 21.41 -15.47 -6.68
N PHE A 289 20.49 -14.68 -7.24
CA PHE A 289 20.18 -13.31 -6.78
C PHE A 289 19.97 -13.21 -5.25
N GLY A 290 19.35 -14.21 -4.64
CA GLY A 290 19.13 -14.21 -3.19
C GLY A 290 20.40 -14.32 -2.35
N ASP A 291 21.41 -15.05 -2.81
CA ASP A 291 22.71 -15.12 -2.13
C ASP A 291 23.47 -13.80 -2.29
N LEU A 292 23.30 -13.15 -3.44
CA LEU A 292 23.82 -11.82 -3.71
C LEU A 292 23.19 -10.78 -2.77
N CYS A 293 21.87 -10.79 -2.60
CA CYS A 293 21.16 -9.93 -1.65
C CYS A 293 21.67 -10.14 -0.21
N LYS A 294 21.79 -11.40 0.24
CA LYS A 294 22.33 -11.71 1.57
C LYS A 294 23.76 -11.23 1.75
N ALA A 295 24.60 -11.37 0.74
CA ALA A 295 25.99 -10.90 0.78
C ALA A 295 26.07 -9.38 0.82
N ALA A 296 25.25 -8.68 0.04
CA ALA A 296 25.16 -7.23 0.02
C ALA A 296 24.65 -6.66 1.36
N SER A 297 23.57 -7.23 1.92
CA SER A 297 23.07 -6.81 3.24
C SER A 297 24.12 -7.06 4.33
N LYS A 298 24.82 -8.19 4.28
CA LYS A 298 25.89 -8.49 5.25
C LYS A 298 27.02 -7.47 5.15
N ARG A 299 27.48 -7.16 3.94
CA ARG A 299 28.53 -6.15 3.70
C ARG A 299 28.11 -4.76 4.20
N ALA A 300 26.89 -4.32 3.90
CA ALA A 300 26.39 -3.02 4.38
C ALA A 300 26.35 -2.92 5.91
N MET A 301 26.01 -4.03 6.59
CA MET A 301 26.00 -4.10 8.04
C MET A 301 27.40 -4.13 8.65
N GLU A 302 28.36 -4.79 7.99
CA GLU A 302 29.78 -4.78 8.37
C GLU A 302 30.38 -3.37 8.22
N GLU A 303 30.10 -2.67 7.11
CA GLU A 303 30.55 -1.28 6.87
C GLU A 303 30.00 -0.31 7.94
N LEU A 304 28.76 -0.51 8.39
CA LEU A 304 28.18 0.27 9.47
C LEU A 304 28.85 -0.01 10.83
N GLU A 305 29.23 -1.26 11.10
CA GLU A 305 29.97 -1.63 12.32
C GLU A 305 31.40 -1.07 12.31
N GLU A 306 32.07 -1.05 11.15
CA GLU A 306 33.38 -0.44 10.98
C GLU A 306 33.33 1.08 11.20
N ALA A 307 32.30 1.75 10.65
CA ALA A 307 32.08 3.18 10.83
C ALA A 307 31.75 3.58 12.28
N ALA A 308 31.29 2.63 13.10
CA ALA A 308 31.03 2.88 14.51
C ALA A 308 32.31 3.17 15.31
N GLU A 309 33.46 2.62 14.90
CA GLU A 309 34.80 2.60 15.55
C GLU A 309 34.83 2.06 16.99
N SER A 310 33.72 2.13 17.72
CA SER A 310 33.54 1.78 19.12
C SER A 310 32.19 1.11 19.32
N ARG A 311 32.23 0.00 20.07
CA ARG A 311 31.05 -0.77 20.46
C ARG A 311 30.07 0.06 21.31
N ALA A 312 30.54 1.10 22.01
CA ALA A 312 29.65 1.96 22.79
C ALA A 312 28.73 2.83 21.91
N VAL A 313 29.14 3.12 20.67
CA VAL A 313 28.37 3.94 19.72
C VAL A 313 27.32 3.09 19.00
N SER A 314 27.67 1.86 18.60
CA SER A 314 26.74 0.95 17.92
C SER A 314 25.64 0.37 18.82
N TYR A 315 25.91 0.20 20.12
CA TYR A 315 24.91 -0.29 21.09
C TYR A 315 24.13 0.83 21.82
N SER A 316 24.39 2.09 21.49
CA SER A 316 23.58 3.22 21.94
C SER A 316 22.11 3.06 21.50
N VAL A 317 21.17 3.78 22.11
CA VAL A 317 19.75 3.66 21.74
C VAL A 317 19.58 4.08 20.28
N VAL A 318 20.20 5.20 19.92
CA VAL A 318 20.19 5.72 18.55
C VAL A 318 20.96 4.80 17.60
N GLY A 319 22.09 4.25 18.00
CA GLY A 319 22.88 3.32 17.16
C GLY A 319 22.17 2.01 16.85
N ARG A 320 21.46 1.44 17.84
CA ARG A 320 20.60 0.26 17.62
C ARG A 320 19.46 0.57 16.67
N GLN A 321 18.83 1.72 16.83
CA GLN A 321 17.74 2.14 15.96
C GLN A 321 18.22 2.38 14.52
N ILE A 322 19.36 3.04 14.32
CA ILE A 322 19.95 3.22 12.98
C ILE A 322 20.26 1.86 12.34
N ARG A 323 20.75 0.88 13.11
CA ARG A 323 21.05 -0.47 12.63
C ARG A 323 19.78 -1.24 12.24
N GLU A 324 18.73 -1.15 13.05
CA GLU A 324 17.43 -1.76 12.76
C GLU A 324 16.80 -1.11 11.53
N ASN A 325 16.88 0.21 11.40
CA ASN A 325 16.40 0.95 10.24
C ASN A 325 17.15 0.53 8.97
N LEU A 326 18.48 0.49 8.99
CA LEU A 326 19.27 0.04 7.85
C LEU A 326 18.88 -1.39 7.43
N ARG A 327 18.68 -2.29 8.39
CA ARG A 327 18.21 -3.65 8.08
C ARG A 327 16.83 -3.63 7.41
N ALA A 328 15.87 -2.89 7.96
CA ALA A 328 14.52 -2.81 7.44
C ALA A 328 14.48 -2.20 6.04
N GLU A 329 15.25 -1.13 5.80
CA GLU A 329 15.35 -0.48 4.49
C GLU A 329 16.02 -1.40 3.45
N LEU A 330 17.10 -2.09 3.82
CA LEU A 330 17.71 -3.09 2.95
C LEU A 330 16.73 -4.22 2.64
N GLU A 331 15.99 -4.74 3.62
CA GLU A 331 15.01 -5.80 3.39
C GLU A 331 13.87 -5.34 2.47
N GLY A 332 13.41 -4.08 2.60
CA GLY A 332 12.38 -3.50 1.74
C GLY A 332 12.85 -3.31 0.29
N GLU A 333 13.93 -2.55 0.08
CA GLU A 333 14.45 -2.24 -1.27
C GLU A 333 14.91 -3.49 -2.02
N LEU A 334 15.50 -4.47 -1.30
CA LEU A 334 15.89 -5.75 -1.89
C LEU A 334 14.67 -6.62 -2.23
N ALA A 335 13.57 -6.51 -1.48
CA ALA A 335 12.34 -7.21 -1.81
C ALA A 335 11.71 -6.68 -3.11
N ASP A 336 11.72 -5.37 -3.32
CA ASP A 336 11.22 -4.76 -4.56
C ASP A 336 12.05 -5.20 -5.77
N LEU A 337 13.37 -5.21 -5.64
CA LEU A 337 14.25 -5.73 -6.70
C LEU A 337 14.07 -7.24 -6.92
N ALA A 338 13.86 -8.01 -5.86
CA ALA A 338 13.58 -9.44 -5.95
C ALA A 338 12.24 -9.74 -6.63
N GLU A 339 11.21 -8.92 -6.43
CA GLU A 339 9.94 -9.06 -7.13
C GLU A 339 10.13 -8.91 -8.66
N GLY A 340 10.92 -7.93 -9.08
CA GLY A 340 11.31 -7.77 -10.48
C GLY A 340 12.02 -9.02 -11.04
N GLN A 341 13.01 -9.54 -10.32
CA GLN A 341 13.71 -10.78 -10.72
C GLN A 341 12.81 -12.01 -10.74
N LEU A 342 11.87 -12.12 -9.80
CA LEU A 342 10.89 -13.22 -9.76
C LEU A 342 9.95 -13.15 -10.96
N ASN A 343 9.53 -11.97 -11.40
CA ASN A 343 8.72 -11.79 -12.59
C ASN A 343 9.47 -12.23 -13.87
N LEU A 344 10.73 -11.81 -14.04
CA LEU A 344 11.57 -12.27 -15.15
C LEU A 344 11.77 -13.79 -15.13
N LEU A 345 12.01 -14.36 -13.94
CA LEU A 345 12.15 -15.80 -13.75
C LEU A 345 10.88 -16.53 -14.17
N GLN A 346 9.70 -16.03 -13.77
CA GLN A 346 8.41 -16.59 -14.17
C GLN A 346 8.26 -16.58 -15.69
N GLU A 347 8.59 -15.48 -16.35
CA GLU A 347 8.49 -15.37 -17.81
C GLU A 347 9.43 -16.33 -18.53
N ALA A 348 10.69 -16.41 -18.11
CA ALA A 348 11.67 -17.34 -18.68
C ALA A 348 11.24 -18.81 -18.48
N CYS A 349 10.85 -19.19 -17.26
CA CYS A 349 10.36 -20.53 -16.97
C CYS A 349 9.07 -20.85 -17.73
N PHE A 350 8.19 -19.87 -17.95
CA PHE A 350 6.97 -20.04 -18.73
C PHE A 350 7.25 -20.20 -20.23
N ALA A 351 8.24 -19.50 -20.78
CA ALA A 351 8.69 -19.68 -22.15
C ALA A 351 9.25 -21.11 -22.37
N ASP A 352 10.09 -21.58 -21.44
CA ASP A 352 10.60 -22.96 -21.45
C ASP A 352 9.48 -23.98 -21.34
N PHE A 353 8.51 -23.74 -20.46
CA PHE A 353 7.31 -24.57 -20.32
C PHE A 353 6.51 -24.65 -21.63
N LYS A 354 6.26 -23.52 -22.30
CA LYS A 354 5.60 -23.49 -23.62
C LYS A 354 6.38 -24.28 -24.67
N ALA A 355 7.71 -24.16 -24.67
CA ALA A 355 8.58 -24.90 -25.57
C ALA A 355 8.60 -26.42 -25.29
N LYS A 356 8.49 -26.83 -24.01
CA LYS A 356 8.31 -28.25 -23.65
C LYS A 356 6.92 -28.75 -24.09
N LEU A 357 5.87 -27.96 -23.91
CA LEU A 357 4.51 -28.32 -24.33
C LEU A 357 4.34 -28.40 -25.85
N SER A 358 5.01 -27.55 -26.63
CA SER A 358 4.92 -27.59 -28.10
C SER A 358 5.53 -28.87 -28.70
N LYS A 359 6.48 -29.49 -28.00
CA LYS A 359 7.09 -30.78 -28.38
C LYS A 359 6.20 -31.98 -28.10
N LEU A 360 5.17 -31.83 -27.24
CA LEU A 360 4.25 -32.92 -26.94
C LEU A 360 3.36 -33.24 -28.15
N ARG A 361 3.33 -34.52 -28.52
CA ARG A 361 2.39 -35.02 -29.53
C ARG A 361 1.00 -35.16 -28.92
N ILE A 362 -0.03 -34.87 -29.71
CA ILE A 362 -1.42 -35.07 -29.30
C ILE A 362 -1.67 -36.58 -29.21
N SER A 363 -1.73 -37.10 -27.99
CA SER A 363 -1.93 -38.51 -27.68
C SER A 363 -3.11 -38.68 -26.71
N PRO A 364 -3.69 -39.88 -26.56
CA PRO A 364 -4.69 -40.15 -25.52
C PRO A 364 -4.20 -39.91 -24.08
N ILE A 365 -2.87 -39.83 -23.90
CA ILE A 365 -2.19 -39.65 -22.61
C ILE A 365 -1.76 -38.18 -22.41
N LEU A 366 -2.11 -37.28 -23.36
CA LEU A 366 -1.74 -35.85 -23.35
C LEU A 366 -2.03 -35.17 -22.00
N ALA A 367 -3.14 -35.49 -21.34
CA ALA A 367 -3.48 -34.92 -20.04
C ALA A 367 -2.45 -35.28 -18.95
N THR A 368 -1.93 -36.51 -18.97
CA THR A 368 -0.88 -36.98 -18.06
C THR A 368 0.47 -36.38 -18.44
N ASP A 369 0.79 -36.31 -19.74
CA ASP A 369 2.05 -35.75 -20.23
C ASP A 369 2.15 -34.25 -19.89
N MET A 370 1.08 -33.49 -20.08
CA MET A 370 1.01 -32.07 -19.68
C MET A 370 1.16 -31.89 -18.17
N LYS A 371 0.55 -32.76 -17.37
CA LYS A 371 0.72 -32.75 -15.90
C LYS A 371 2.17 -33.02 -15.49
N ASN A 372 2.87 -33.90 -16.19
CA ASN A 372 4.28 -34.19 -15.93
C ASN A 372 5.17 -32.99 -16.26
N VAL A 373 5.01 -32.39 -17.46
CA VAL A 373 5.75 -31.19 -17.87
C VAL A 373 5.49 -30.03 -16.91
N ARG A 374 4.24 -29.85 -16.47
CA ARG A 374 3.88 -28.86 -15.45
C ARG A 374 4.63 -29.07 -14.14
N ASN A 375 4.64 -30.30 -13.63
CA ASN A 375 5.30 -30.62 -12.37
C ASN A 375 6.84 -30.46 -12.47
N GLU A 376 7.42 -30.71 -13.64
CA GLU A 376 8.84 -30.45 -13.91
C GLU A 376 9.15 -28.95 -13.90
N SER A 377 8.38 -28.15 -14.65
CA SER A 377 8.54 -26.69 -14.67
C SER A 377 8.32 -26.05 -13.30
N ARG A 378 7.37 -26.57 -12.50
CA ARG A 378 7.20 -26.11 -11.10
C ARG A 378 8.44 -26.38 -10.25
N LYS A 379 9.00 -27.59 -10.32
CA LYS A 379 10.21 -27.94 -9.56
C LYS A 379 11.41 -27.10 -9.98
N ASP A 380 11.52 -26.80 -11.27
CA ASP A 380 12.60 -25.95 -11.80
C ASP A 380 12.46 -24.50 -11.30
N PHE A 381 11.23 -23.98 -11.26
CA PHE A 381 10.92 -22.66 -10.70
C PHE A 381 11.17 -22.60 -9.20
N GLU A 382 10.62 -23.54 -8.42
CA GLU A 382 10.75 -23.63 -6.96
C GLU A 382 12.23 -23.64 -6.52
N LYS A 383 13.08 -24.41 -7.21
CA LYS A 383 14.52 -24.44 -6.92
C LYS A 383 15.20 -23.09 -7.08
N ARG A 384 14.77 -22.28 -8.05
CA ARG A 384 15.36 -20.96 -8.32
C ARG A 384 14.75 -19.89 -7.42
N ALA A 385 13.44 -19.95 -7.20
CA ALA A 385 12.67 -19.01 -6.38
C ALA A 385 12.97 -19.14 -4.88
N ASN A 386 13.25 -20.34 -4.36
CA ASN A 386 13.57 -20.57 -2.93
C ASN A 386 14.83 -19.83 -2.46
N SER A 387 15.69 -19.40 -3.38
CA SER A 387 16.86 -18.60 -3.04
C SER A 387 16.49 -17.14 -2.74
N MET A 388 15.38 -16.64 -3.31
CA MET A 388 14.97 -15.23 -3.30
C MET A 388 13.94 -14.93 -2.19
N PRO A 389 13.91 -13.69 -1.66
CA PRO A 389 12.84 -13.26 -0.79
C PRO A 389 11.50 -13.27 -1.55
N ASN A 390 10.40 -13.58 -0.85
CA ASN A 390 9.04 -13.72 -1.41
C ASN A 390 8.83 -14.83 -2.47
N GLY A 391 9.77 -15.78 -2.60
CA GLY A 391 9.67 -16.87 -3.58
C GLY A 391 8.43 -17.76 -3.46
N SER A 392 7.88 -17.93 -2.25
CA SER A 392 6.68 -18.76 -2.03
C SER A 392 5.41 -18.17 -2.64
N ILE A 393 5.21 -16.86 -2.53
CA ILE A 393 4.05 -16.15 -3.09
C ILE A 393 4.11 -16.23 -4.62
N ALA A 394 5.30 -16.01 -5.19
CA ALA A 394 5.52 -16.13 -6.62
C ALA A 394 5.28 -17.55 -7.15
N GLU A 395 5.54 -18.59 -6.34
CA GLU A 395 5.27 -19.98 -6.72
C GLU A 395 3.77 -20.25 -6.89
N ASP A 396 2.94 -19.75 -5.98
CA ASP A 396 1.48 -19.95 -6.04
C ASP A 396 0.88 -19.27 -7.27
N ILE A 397 1.32 -18.04 -7.58
CA ILE A 397 0.92 -17.31 -8.80
C ILE A 397 1.33 -18.09 -10.05
N TYR A 398 2.58 -18.57 -10.09
CA TYR A 398 3.09 -19.35 -11.21
C TYR A 398 2.31 -20.66 -11.42
N LYS A 399 1.97 -21.35 -10.32
CA LYS A 399 1.19 -22.58 -10.34
C LYS A 399 -0.21 -22.38 -10.94
N ILE A 400 -0.92 -21.33 -10.54
CA ILE A 400 -2.24 -20.98 -11.09
C ILE A 400 -2.12 -20.76 -12.59
N ARG A 401 -1.14 -19.96 -13.02
CA ARG A 401 -0.89 -19.66 -14.44
C ARG A 401 -0.61 -20.91 -15.28
N LEU A 402 0.15 -21.87 -14.74
CA LEU A 402 0.41 -23.15 -15.42
C LEU A 402 -0.85 -24.02 -15.54
N ASP A 403 -1.68 -24.06 -14.49
CA ASP A 403 -2.93 -24.83 -14.46
C ASP A 403 -3.95 -24.29 -15.46
N GLU A 404 -4.13 -22.97 -15.49
CA GLU A 404 -4.99 -22.28 -16.47
C GLU A 404 -4.56 -22.61 -17.89
N PHE A 405 -3.27 -22.42 -18.22
CA PHE A 405 -2.76 -22.69 -19.57
C PHE A 405 -2.90 -24.16 -19.99
N CYS A 406 -2.70 -25.10 -19.06
CA CYS A 406 -2.91 -26.51 -19.34
C CYS A 406 -4.38 -26.82 -19.62
N SER A 407 -5.29 -26.24 -18.84
CA SER A 407 -6.73 -26.45 -18.96
C SER A 407 -7.27 -25.91 -20.28
N GLU A 408 -6.86 -24.70 -20.68
CA GLU A 408 -7.24 -24.06 -21.94
C GLU A 408 -6.77 -24.86 -23.14
N ARG A 409 -5.51 -25.32 -23.13
CA ARG A 409 -4.96 -26.12 -24.23
C ARG A 409 -5.65 -27.47 -24.36
N LEU A 410 -6.00 -28.13 -23.25
CA LEU A 410 -6.79 -29.37 -23.28
C LEU A 410 -8.22 -29.12 -23.79
N LEU A 411 -8.84 -28.01 -23.41
CA LEU A 411 -10.17 -27.63 -23.89
C LEU A 411 -10.13 -27.37 -25.40
N ALA A 412 -9.15 -26.61 -25.88
CA ALA A 412 -8.93 -26.36 -27.31
C ALA A 412 -8.70 -27.66 -28.10
N ALA A 413 -7.88 -28.58 -27.57
CA ALA A 413 -7.63 -29.88 -28.20
C ALA A 413 -8.89 -30.77 -28.24
N ARG A 414 -9.76 -30.69 -27.24
CA ARG A 414 -11.08 -31.36 -27.23
C ARG A 414 -12.03 -30.74 -28.24
N ALA A 415 -12.14 -29.41 -28.26
CA ALA A 415 -13.00 -28.68 -29.18
C ALA A 415 -12.60 -28.92 -30.65
N GLY A 416 -11.29 -29.01 -30.92
CA GLY A 416 -10.77 -29.35 -32.24
C GLY A 416 -10.91 -30.82 -32.64
N GLY A 417 -11.45 -31.69 -31.78
CA GLY A 417 -11.60 -33.13 -32.03
C GLY A 417 -10.29 -33.93 -32.12
N GLN A 418 -9.14 -33.28 -31.96
CA GLN A 418 -7.80 -33.88 -32.02
C GLN A 418 -7.49 -34.72 -30.78
N PHE A 419 -8.09 -34.36 -29.63
CA PHE A 419 -7.96 -35.11 -28.38
C PHE A 419 -9.30 -35.75 -27.99
N LYS A 420 -9.34 -37.07 -27.97
CA LYS A 420 -10.39 -37.85 -27.30
C LYS A 420 -9.79 -38.47 -26.04
N PRO A 421 -10.29 -38.13 -24.83
CA PRO A 421 -9.82 -38.77 -23.61
C PRO A 421 -10.06 -40.27 -23.73
N THR A 422 -9.13 -41.07 -23.20
CA THR A 422 -9.28 -42.53 -23.15
C THR A 422 -10.62 -42.83 -22.47
N PRO A 423 -11.50 -43.65 -23.07
CA PRO A 423 -12.76 -43.98 -22.44
C PRO A 423 -12.46 -44.54 -21.05
N ARG A 424 -13.10 -43.96 -20.03
CA ARG A 424 -13.05 -44.55 -18.68
C ARG A 424 -13.55 -45.99 -18.83
N LYS A 425 -12.88 -46.96 -18.18
CA LYS A 425 -13.37 -48.34 -18.15
C LYS A 425 -14.85 -48.28 -17.81
N GLY A 426 -15.70 -48.82 -18.69
CA GLY A 426 -17.14 -48.83 -18.48
C GLY A 426 -17.41 -49.44 -17.11
N VAL A 427 -18.09 -48.70 -16.23
CA VAL A 427 -18.59 -49.27 -15.00
C VAL A 427 -19.80 -50.09 -15.40
N THR A 428 -19.63 -51.39 -15.52
CA THR A 428 -20.74 -52.30 -15.78
C THR A 428 -21.55 -52.42 -14.49
N ILE A 429 -22.63 -51.64 -14.38
CA ILE A 429 -23.59 -51.80 -13.29
C ILE A 429 -24.51 -52.95 -13.68
N GLY A 430 -24.26 -54.14 -13.12
CA GLY A 430 -25.17 -55.26 -13.26
C GLY A 430 -26.42 -55.02 -12.42
N MET A 431 -27.52 -54.55 -13.02
CA MET A 431 -28.82 -54.38 -12.35
C MET A 431 -29.59 -55.69 -12.15
N HIS A 432 -28.91 -56.84 -12.25
CA HIS A 432 -29.54 -58.16 -12.16
C HIS A 432 -30.13 -58.45 -10.77
N TRP A 433 -29.96 -57.60 -9.76
CA TRP A 433 -30.60 -57.74 -8.44
C TRP A 433 -31.98 -57.08 -8.38
N LEU A 434 -32.28 -56.17 -9.32
CA LEU A 434 -33.54 -55.43 -9.39
C LEU A 434 -34.59 -56.11 -10.27
N LEU A 435 -34.18 -57.13 -11.04
CA LEU A 435 -35.08 -57.88 -11.89
C LEU A 435 -35.79 -58.98 -11.08
N PRO A 436 -37.11 -59.17 -11.25
CA PRO A 436 -37.82 -60.26 -10.60
C PRO A 436 -37.30 -61.62 -11.10
N LYS A 437 -37.31 -62.64 -10.23
CA LYS A 437 -37.00 -64.02 -10.64
C LYS A 437 -37.93 -64.43 -11.80
N PRO A 438 -37.43 -65.07 -12.88
CA PRO A 438 -36.11 -65.70 -13.02
C PRO A 438 -34.99 -64.80 -13.60
N PHE A 439 -35.28 -63.54 -13.94
CA PHE A 439 -34.35 -62.67 -14.68
C PHE A 439 -33.32 -61.97 -13.79
N GLY A 440 -33.58 -61.88 -12.49
CA GLY A 440 -32.62 -61.38 -11.51
C GLY A 440 -32.12 -62.46 -10.56
N ASN A 441 -30.91 -62.96 -10.80
CA ASN A 441 -30.19 -63.83 -9.87
C ASN A 441 -28.96 -63.09 -9.37
N ASP A 442 -28.83 -62.97 -8.05
CA ASP A 442 -27.62 -62.51 -7.39
C ASP A 442 -26.43 -63.38 -7.84
N TYR A 443 -25.44 -62.78 -8.50
CA TYR A 443 -24.23 -63.47 -8.96
C TYR A 443 -23.44 -64.11 -7.80
N ARG A 444 -23.65 -63.65 -6.55
CA ARG A 444 -23.04 -64.25 -5.35
C ARG A 444 -23.76 -65.52 -4.90
N GLN A 445 -24.96 -65.79 -5.39
CA GLN A 445 -25.61 -67.07 -5.19
C GLN A 445 -25.05 -68.06 -6.20
N GLU A 446 -24.18 -68.92 -5.72
CA GLU A 446 -23.61 -69.97 -6.54
C GLU A 446 -24.72 -70.87 -7.10
N PRO A 447 -24.65 -71.28 -8.39
CA PRO A 447 -25.78 -71.84 -9.13
C PRO A 447 -26.40 -73.12 -8.53
N TRP A 448 -25.75 -73.76 -7.57
CA TRP A 448 -26.33 -74.89 -6.83
C TRP A 448 -27.31 -74.48 -5.71
N MET A 449 -27.27 -73.24 -5.22
CA MET A 449 -28.19 -72.77 -4.17
C MET A 449 -29.59 -72.42 -4.70
N VAL A 450 -29.76 -72.30 -6.02
CA VAL A 450 -31.06 -72.04 -6.67
C VAL A 450 -31.74 -73.32 -7.17
N GLN A 451 -31.10 -74.49 -7.01
CA GLN A 451 -31.70 -75.78 -7.36
C GLN A 451 -32.53 -76.33 -6.20
N ALA A 452 -33.69 -75.72 -5.98
CA ALA A 452 -34.82 -76.44 -5.38
C ALA A 452 -35.84 -76.71 -6.49
N THR A 453 -35.93 -77.99 -6.85
CA THR A 453 -37.05 -78.69 -7.50
C THR A 453 -37.40 -78.28 -8.94
N ASP A 454 -37.05 -79.17 -9.87
CA ASP A 454 -37.82 -79.53 -11.07
C ASP A 454 -37.36 -79.13 -12.49
N ASN A 455 -36.17 -78.59 -12.72
CA ASN A 455 -35.64 -78.52 -14.09
C ASN A 455 -34.21 -79.06 -14.19
N LEU A 456 -34.10 -80.28 -14.74
CA LEU A 456 -32.87 -80.90 -15.22
C LEU A 456 -32.27 -80.05 -16.34
N VAL A 457 -31.24 -79.27 -16.00
CA VAL A 457 -30.32 -78.70 -17.00
C VAL A 457 -28.99 -79.43 -16.84
N TYR A 458 -28.63 -80.24 -17.83
CA TYR A 458 -27.33 -80.90 -17.87
C TYR A 458 -26.23 -79.85 -18.04
N ILE A 459 -25.38 -79.71 -17.02
CA ILE A 459 -24.16 -78.89 -17.08
C ILE A 459 -22.98 -79.86 -17.13
N PRO A 460 -22.18 -79.87 -18.21
CA PRO A 460 -20.98 -80.69 -18.27
C PRO A 460 -19.98 -80.29 -17.16
N PRO A 461 -19.20 -81.24 -16.62
CA PRO A 461 -18.37 -81.03 -15.44
C PRO A 461 -17.26 -79.98 -15.60
N ASP A 462 -16.89 -79.62 -16.83
CA ASP A 462 -15.63 -78.89 -17.05
C ASP A 462 -15.73 -77.37 -17.24
N LYS A 463 -16.93 -76.76 -17.31
CA LYS A 463 -17.18 -75.29 -17.36
C LYS A 463 -16.00 -74.42 -17.86
N ILE A 464 -15.53 -74.61 -19.10
CA ILE A 464 -14.49 -73.76 -19.69
C ILE A 464 -15.15 -72.72 -20.60
N THR A 465 -15.15 -71.45 -20.18
CA THR A 465 -15.58 -70.31 -21.02
C THR A 465 -14.47 -69.77 -21.92
N ASP A 466 -13.22 -70.19 -21.70
CA ASP A 466 -12.05 -69.76 -22.47
C ASP A 466 -11.53 -70.90 -23.35
N VAL A 467 -11.57 -70.72 -24.67
CA VAL A 467 -11.06 -71.71 -25.63
C VAL A 467 -9.53 -71.72 -25.57
N SER A 468 -8.94 -72.89 -25.32
CA SER A 468 -7.49 -73.04 -25.37
C SER A 468 -6.98 -72.87 -26.83
N PRO A 469 -5.76 -72.35 -27.06
CA PRO A 469 -5.21 -72.18 -28.41
C PRO A 469 -5.13 -73.49 -29.21
N GLU A 470 -4.98 -74.62 -28.51
CA GLU A 470 -4.87 -75.95 -29.10
C GLU A 470 -6.22 -76.48 -29.60
N ASP A 471 -7.31 -76.20 -28.88
CA ASP A 471 -8.68 -76.52 -29.31
C ASP A 471 -9.10 -75.72 -30.56
N VAL A 472 -8.60 -74.48 -30.71
CA VAL A 472 -8.81 -73.67 -31.92
C VAL A 472 -8.13 -74.30 -33.13
N ALA A 473 -6.92 -74.83 -32.95
CA ALA A 473 -6.14 -75.47 -34.01
C ALA A 473 -6.78 -76.79 -34.51
N LEU A 474 -7.48 -77.51 -33.64
CA LEU A 474 -8.18 -78.76 -33.97
C LEU A 474 -9.58 -78.55 -34.59
N GLY A 475 -10.14 -77.33 -34.51
CA GLY A 475 -11.36 -76.94 -35.22
C GLY A 475 -12.68 -77.38 -34.60
N ASP A 476 -12.66 -78.16 -33.51
CA ASP A 476 -13.85 -78.79 -32.91
C ASP A 476 -14.41 -78.03 -31.68
N TRP A 477 -13.92 -76.81 -31.44
CA TRP A 477 -14.23 -75.99 -30.27
C TRP A 477 -15.67 -75.44 -30.24
N ARG A 478 -16.37 -75.43 -31.38
CA ARG A 478 -17.71 -74.83 -31.51
C ARG A 478 -18.81 -75.56 -30.74
N SER A 479 -18.63 -76.85 -30.47
CA SER A 479 -19.59 -77.67 -29.70
C SER A 479 -19.44 -77.50 -28.18
N LYS A 480 -18.31 -76.92 -27.73
CA LYS A 480 -17.97 -76.74 -26.31
C LYS A 480 -18.31 -75.34 -25.77
N ILE A 481 -18.63 -74.39 -26.64
CA ILE A 481 -18.97 -73.01 -26.23
C ILE A 481 -20.48 -72.88 -26.06
N VAL A 482 -20.89 -72.39 -24.88
CA VAL A 482 -22.27 -71.91 -24.67
C VAL A 482 -22.36 -70.48 -25.20
N PRO A 483 -23.25 -70.16 -26.16
CA PRO A 483 -23.37 -68.81 -26.68
C PRO A 483 -23.83 -67.85 -25.59
N SER A 484 -23.06 -66.79 -25.35
CA SER A 484 -23.51 -65.64 -24.57
C SER A 484 -24.66 -64.96 -25.30
N PRO A 485 -25.76 -64.59 -24.62
CA PRO A 485 -26.86 -63.87 -25.27
C PRO A 485 -26.34 -62.58 -25.91
N THR A 486 -26.73 -62.36 -27.16
CA THR A 486 -26.29 -61.27 -28.04
C THR A 486 -26.79 -59.92 -27.53
N GLY A 487 -25.87 -58.96 -27.37
CA GLY A 487 -26.07 -57.64 -26.73
C GLY A 487 -26.91 -56.61 -27.48
N ASN A 488 -28.02 -57.00 -28.09
CA ASN A 488 -28.96 -56.06 -28.73
C ASN A 488 -29.93 -55.38 -27.75
N GLU A 489 -29.85 -55.66 -26.45
CA GLU A 489 -30.68 -55.03 -25.40
C GLU A 489 -29.89 -54.07 -24.48
N MET A 490 -28.72 -53.57 -24.92
CA MET A 490 -28.02 -52.53 -24.16
C MET A 490 -28.59 -51.15 -24.51
N VAL A 491 -29.53 -50.68 -23.68
CA VAL A 491 -30.01 -49.30 -23.70
C VAL A 491 -28.88 -48.38 -23.26
N TYR A 492 -28.39 -47.54 -24.18
CA TYR A 492 -27.54 -46.41 -23.86
C TYR A 492 -28.42 -45.28 -23.33
N MET A 493 -28.29 -44.91 -22.04
CA MET A 493 -28.83 -43.64 -21.55
C MET A 493 -27.86 -42.52 -21.95
N GLN A 494 -28.37 -41.51 -22.68
CA GLN A 494 -27.70 -40.26 -22.99
C GLN A 494 -27.68 -39.31 -21.79
#